data_AF-A0A653NZF3-F1
#
_entry.id   AF-A0A653NZF3-F1
#
_cell.length_a   1.000
_cell.length_b   1.000
_cell.length_c   1.000
_cell.angle_alpha   90.00
_cell.angle_beta   90.00
_cell.angle_gamma   90.00
#
_symmetry.space_group_name_H-M   'P 1'
#
loop_
_entity.id
_entity.type
_entity.pdbx_description
1 polymer ?
#
loop_
_entity_poly.entity_id
_entity_poly.type
_entity_poly.pdbx_seq_one_letter_code
_entity_poly.pdbx_strand_id
1 'polypeptide(L)'
;MEHVSSRWKTWVVKNLLAGTAPPVIAEQLTLNGFDAETIRTLLASNLPANYVFDRDVEFYRKLAYPTFLHQPSINNVACLYDEKVVQLYRVDNFLSAQECQDVISLSSSKLTPSKLTGAPSAKGIRTSSTCELAFMDSALVTSIDSRIVSFLGLGIGEKEVIQAQHYEEGQYFKPHFDFFPPGTPQYLEHAKKRGQRTWTCMIYLDDSLEGGHTHFTKIGVSVKPCRGAALIWNNLTQTGTPNFNTMHYAEPVTAGNKNVITKWFRDRN
;
A
#
# COMPACT_ATOMS: atom_id res chain seq x y z
N MET A 1 -6.26 3.57 19.38
CA MET A 1 -7.02 2.39 19.88
C MET A 1 -8.31 2.08 19.13
N GLU A 2 -8.84 3.01 18.33
CA GLU A 2 -10.15 2.85 17.65
C GLU A 2 -10.19 1.67 16.67
N HIS A 3 -9.05 1.32 16.07
CA HIS A 3 -8.97 0.28 15.04
C HIS A 3 -8.57 -1.12 15.55
N VAL A 4 -8.38 -1.30 16.86
CA VAL A 4 -8.20 -2.63 17.46
C VAL A 4 -9.57 -3.19 17.83
N SER A 5 -9.93 -4.34 17.26
CA SER A 5 -11.24 -4.95 17.49
C SER A 5 -11.44 -5.35 18.96
N SER A 6 -12.70 -5.34 19.41
CA SER A 6 -13.08 -5.77 20.76
C SER A 6 -12.58 -7.17 21.09
N ARG A 7 -12.63 -8.09 20.11
CA ARG A 7 -12.11 -9.45 20.22
C ARG A 7 -10.65 -9.48 20.68
N TRP A 8 -9.78 -8.66 20.09
CA TRP A 8 -8.36 -8.62 20.46
C TRP A 8 -8.13 -7.98 21.82
N LYS A 9 -8.87 -6.92 22.16
CA LYS A 9 -8.84 -6.31 23.50
C LYS A 9 -9.23 -7.33 24.58
N THR A 10 -10.35 -8.03 24.39
CA THR A 10 -10.80 -9.11 25.30
C THR A 10 -9.80 -10.24 25.37
N TRP A 11 -9.18 -10.63 24.25
CA TRP A 11 -8.15 -11.67 24.24
C TRP A 11 -6.93 -11.28 25.08
N VAL A 12 -6.44 -10.03 24.97
CA VAL A 12 -5.33 -9.52 25.80
C VAL A 12 -5.69 -9.60 27.29
N VAL A 13 -6.84 -9.06 27.68
CA VAL A 13 -7.30 -9.07 29.08
C VAL A 13 -7.41 -10.50 29.62
N LYS A 14 -8.00 -11.42 28.84
CA LYS A 14 -8.13 -12.83 29.23
C LYS A 14 -6.78 -13.50 29.49
N ASN A 15 -5.77 -13.24 28.65
CA ASN A 15 -4.45 -13.84 28.80
C ASN A 15 -3.68 -13.25 30.00
N LEU A 16 -3.81 -11.94 30.25
CA LEU A 16 -3.25 -11.31 31.44
C LEU A 16 -3.85 -11.89 32.72
N LEU A 17 -5.18 -12.03 32.79
CA LEU A 17 -5.87 -12.63 33.94
C LEU A 17 -5.54 -14.11 34.14
N ALA A 18 -5.23 -14.83 33.06
CA ALA A 18 -4.77 -16.21 33.11
C ALA A 18 -3.28 -16.35 33.51
N GLY A 19 -2.57 -15.24 33.80
CA GLY A 19 -1.17 -15.26 34.20
C GLY A 19 -0.18 -15.46 33.03
N THR A 20 -0.61 -15.26 31.78
CA THR A 20 0.29 -15.34 30.62
C THR A 20 1.30 -14.19 30.68
N ALA A 21 2.58 -14.51 30.51
CA ALA A 21 3.65 -13.51 30.54
C ALA A 21 3.43 -12.45 29.43
N PRO A 22 3.45 -11.14 29.75
CA PRO A 22 3.20 -10.07 28.77
C PRO A 22 4.08 -10.11 27.51
N PRO A 23 5.38 -10.49 27.57
CA PRO A 23 6.18 -10.71 26.36
C PRO A 23 5.60 -11.73 25.37
N VAL A 24 4.95 -12.80 25.86
CA VAL A 24 4.30 -13.81 25.02
C VAL A 24 3.05 -13.23 24.35
N ILE A 25 2.30 -12.41 25.08
CA ILE A 25 1.13 -11.71 24.51
C ILE A 25 1.58 -10.72 23.42
N ALA A 26 2.66 -9.97 23.66
CA ALA A 26 3.25 -9.05 22.69
C ALA A 26 3.72 -9.76 21.41
N GLU A 27 4.35 -10.92 21.53
CA GLU A 27 4.76 -11.74 20.38
C GLU A 27 3.54 -12.17 19.54
N GLN A 28 2.49 -12.67 20.19
CA GLN A 28 1.27 -13.07 19.49
C GLN A 28 0.58 -11.89 18.79
N LEU A 29 0.53 -10.72 19.42
CA LEU A 29 0.01 -9.51 18.78
C LEU A 29 0.87 -9.12 17.56
N THR A 30 2.20 -9.19 17.68
CA THR A 30 3.13 -8.92 16.58
C THR A 30 2.92 -9.90 15.41
N LEU A 31 2.73 -11.18 15.69
CA LEU A 31 2.41 -12.21 14.69
C LEU A 31 1.06 -12.00 14.00
N ASN A 32 0.18 -11.19 14.60
CA ASN A 32 -1.10 -10.77 14.04
C ASN A 32 -1.06 -9.34 13.49
N GLY A 33 0.12 -8.74 13.37
CA GLY A 33 0.33 -7.48 12.65
C GLY A 33 0.09 -6.21 13.43
N PHE A 34 -0.10 -6.30 14.75
CA PHE A 34 -0.15 -5.10 15.57
C PHE A 34 1.26 -4.51 15.68
N ASP A 35 1.36 -3.20 15.48
CA ASP A 35 2.61 -2.45 15.59
C ASP A 35 3.01 -2.23 17.06
N ALA A 36 4.27 -1.82 17.27
CA ALA A 36 4.84 -1.65 18.60
C ALA A 36 4.07 -0.64 19.47
N GLU A 37 3.58 0.45 18.89
CA GLU A 37 2.83 1.49 19.61
C GLU A 37 1.46 0.96 20.05
N THR A 38 0.77 0.25 19.16
CA THR A 38 -0.49 -0.44 19.50
C THR A 38 -0.29 -1.48 20.61
N ILE A 39 0.76 -2.29 20.55
CA ILE A 39 1.03 -3.32 21.57
C ILE A 39 1.37 -2.69 22.92
N ARG A 40 2.22 -1.65 22.93
CA ARG A 40 2.53 -0.90 24.16
C ARG A 40 1.28 -0.30 24.77
N THR A 41 0.36 0.20 23.95
CA THR A 41 -0.93 0.73 24.43
C THR A 41 -1.81 -0.37 25.04
N LEU A 42 -1.89 -1.54 24.40
CA LEU A 42 -2.73 -2.65 24.86
C LEU A 42 -2.23 -3.29 26.16
N LEU A 43 -0.91 -3.39 26.33
CA LEU A 43 -0.31 -4.01 27.52
C LEU A 43 0.03 -3.00 28.62
N ALA A 44 0.17 -1.72 28.28
CA ALA A 44 0.50 -0.63 29.19
C ALA A 44 1.68 -1.01 30.12
N SER A 45 1.55 -0.79 31.42
CA SER A 45 2.56 -1.11 32.43
C SER A 45 2.86 -2.61 32.60
N ASN A 46 2.07 -3.50 31.99
CA ASN A 46 2.35 -4.94 32.03
C ASN A 46 3.52 -5.32 31.11
N LEU A 47 3.77 -4.57 30.02
CA LEU A 47 4.90 -4.85 29.16
C LEU A 47 6.18 -4.28 29.79
N PRO A 48 7.26 -5.06 29.96
CA PRO A 48 8.52 -4.55 30.47
C PRO A 48 9.03 -3.37 29.65
N ALA A 49 9.51 -2.31 30.32
CA ALA A 49 9.99 -1.10 29.65
C ALA A 49 11.15 -1.37 28.68
N ASN A 50 11.98 -2.38 28.99
CA ASN A 50 13.09 -2.86 28.17
C ASN A 50 12.69 -3.89 27.10
N TYR A 51 11.40 -4.16 26.89
CA TYR A 51 10.96 -5.03 25.80
C TYR A 51 11.28 -4.38 24.45
N VAL A 52 12.04 -5.11 23.64
CA VAL A 52 12.50 -4.68 22.31
C VAL A 52 11.63 -5.33 21.25
N PHE A 53 11.13 -4.51 20.33
CA PHE A 53 10.45 -4.98 19.12
C PHE A 53 11.47 -5.07 17.98
N ASP A 54 11.38 -6.11 17.16
CA ASP A 54 12.19 -6.25 15.93
C ASP A 54 11.95 -5.08 14.95
N ARG A 55 10.70 -4.60 14.92
CA ARG A 55 10.23 -3.46 14.12
C ARG A 55 9.61 -2.45 15.08
N ASP A 56 10.43 -1.50 15.54
CA ASP A 56 9.99 -0.45 16.45
C ASP A 56 9.64 0.85 15.72
N VAL A 57 9.28 1.87 16.49
CA VAL A 57 8.92 3.19 15.96
C VAL A 57 10.08 3.81 15.17
N GLU A 58 11.32 3.59 15.59
CA GLU A 58 12.48 4.20 14.92
C GLU A 58 12.76 3.54 13.56
N PHE A 59 12.54 2.23 13.45
CA PHE A 59 12.54 1.55 12.16
C PHE A 59 11.53 2.19 11.19
N TYR A 60 10.28 2.40 11.62
CA TYR A 60 9.26 2.96 10.75
C TYR A 60 9.45 4.45 10.45
N ARG A 61 10.02 5.21 11.39
CA ARG A 61 10.40 6.60 11.12
C ARG A 61 11.38 6.66 9.96
N LYS A 62 12.45 5.87 9.99
CA LYS A 62 13.42 5.82 8.87
C LYS A 62 12.74 5.45 7.56
N LEU A 63 11.84 4.45 7.59
CA LEU A 63 11.11 4.02 6.39
C LEU A 63 10.11 5.07 5.88
N ALA A 64 9.63 5.95 6.74
CA ALA A 64 8.74 7.05 6.38
C ALA A 64 9.48 8.22 5.71
N TYR A 65 10.80 8.20 5.59
CA TYR A 65 11.59 9.23 4.91
C TYR A 65 12.32 8.64 3.68
N PRO A 66 11.60 8.36 2.57
CA PRO A 66 12.20 7.86 1.34
C PRO A 66 13.19 8.85 0.73
N THR A 67 14.13 8.32 -0.06
CA THR A 67 15.26 9.06 -0.63
C THR A 67 14.82 10.31 -1.41
N PHE A 68 13.73 10.25 -2.17
CA PHE A 68 13.27 11.40 -2.98
C PHE A 68 12.90 12.65 -2.15
N LEU A 69 12.55 12.51 -0.87
CA LEU A 69 12.28 13.65 0.02
C LEU A 69 13.55 14.42 0.41
N HIS A 70 14.72 13.83 0.18
CA HIS A 70 16.03 14.39 0.54
C HIS A 70 16.87 14.82 -0.66
N GLN A 71 16.28 14.84 -1.86
CA GLN A 71 16.98 15.21 -3.10
C GLN A 71 16.46 16.56 -3.62
N PRO A 72 17.13 17.69 -3.32
CA PRO A 72 16.71 19.03 -3.75
C PRO A 72 16.68 19.21 -5.26
N SER A 73 17.30 18.30 -6.02
CA SER A 73 17.32 18.31 -7.48
C SER A 73 16.04 17.76 -8.13
N ILE A 74 15.17 17.09 -7.37
CA ILE A 74 13.91 16.55 -7.89
C ILE A 74 12.83 17.63 -7.82
N ASN A 75 12.69 18.38 -8.91
CA ASN A 75 11.75 19.52 -8.99
C ASN A 75 10.33 19.14 -9.45
N ASN A 76 10.10 17.86 -9.76
CA ASN A 76 8.82 17.35 -10.29
C ASN A 76 7.98 16.62 -9.23
N VAL A 77 8.26 16.80 -7.94
CA VAL A 77 7.51 16.21 -6.82
C VAL A 77 6.61 17.26 -6.19
N ALA A 78 5.32 16.97 -6.08
CA ALA A 78 4.35 17.77 -5.36
C ALA A 78 3.79 16.98 -4.17
N CYS A 79 3.83 17.58 -2.98
CA CYS A 79 3.10 17.08 -1.82
C CYS A 79 1.62 17.46 -1.95
N LEU A 80 0.73 16.48 -1.89
CA LEU A 80 -0.70 16.68 -2.13
C LEU A 80 -1.52 16.83 -0.84
N TYR A 81 -0.91 16.60 0.33
CA TYR A 81 -1.60 16.66 1.62
C TYR A 81 -0.63 16.90 2.79
N ASP A 82 -1.16 17.19 3.98
CA ASP A 82 -0.34 17.30 5.20
C ASP A 82 0.34 15.96 5.53
N GLU A 83 1.68 15.95 5.44
CA GLU A 83 2.53 14.78 5.69
C GLU A 83 2.41 14.22 7.11
N LYS A 84 1.97 15.04 8.07
CA LYS A 84 1.67 14.58 9.44
C LYS A 84 0.44 13.70 9.51
N VAL A 85 -0.45 13.80 8.51
CA VAL A 85 -1.70 13.03 8.42
C VAL A 85 -1.56 11.90 7.41
N VAL A 86 -1.15 12.21 6.17
CA VAL A 86 -0.87 11.25 5.11
C VAL A 86 0.29 11.77 4.26
N GLN A 87 1.34 10.98 4.16
CA GLN A 87 2.40 11.20 3.18
C GLN A 87 1.89 10.80 1.81
N LEU A 88 1.47 11.78 1.01
CA LEU A 88 0.88 11.61 -0.33
C LEU A 88 1.56 12.58 -1.30
N TYR A 89 2.20 12.04 -2.33
CA TYR A 89 2.95 12.82 -3.31
C TYR A 89 2.57 12.43 -4.73
N ARG A 90 2.70 13.40 -5.64
CA ARG A 90 2.66 13.20 -7.07
C ARG A 90 4.03 13.51 -7.65
N VAL A 91 4.48 12.69 -8.59
CA VAL A 91 5.72 12.88 -9.34
C VAL A 91 5.39 12.92 -10.83
N ASP A 92 5.51 14.09 -11.44
CA ASP A 92 5.19 14.25 -12.87
C ASP A 92 6.30 13.71 -13.77
N ASN A 93 5.95 13.22 -14.95
CA ASN A 93 6.92 12.69 -15.93
C ASN A 93 7.83 11.59 -15.37
N PHE A 94 7.31 10.75 -14.48
CA PHE A 94 8.04 9.60 -13.93
C PHE A 94 8.34 8.54 -15.01
N LEU A 95 7.36 8.32 -15.89
CA LEU A 95 7.53 7.59 -17.14
C LEU A 95 7.33 8.53 -18.33
N SER A 96 8.04 8.26 -19.43
CA SER A 96 7.78 8.91 -20.71
C SER A 96 6.48 8.39 -21.35
N ALA A 97 5.90 9.17 -22.27
CA ALA A 97 4.71 8.75 -23.01
C ALA A 97 4.94 7.45 -23.80
N GLN A 98 6.16 7.24 -24.32
CA GLN A 98 6.53 6.00 -25.02
C GLN A 98 6.56 4.81 -24.07
N GLU A 99 7.20 4.94 -22.90
CA GLU A 99 7.20 3.88 -21.88
C GLU A 99 5.79 3.52 -21.43
N CYS A 100 4.91 4.52 -21.25
CA CYS A 100 3.51 4.28 -20.93
C CYS A 100 2.81 3.44 -22.02
N GLN A 101 2.97 3.83 -23.29
CA GLN A 101 2.38 3.11 -24.42
C GLN A 101 2.91 1.68 -24.55
N ASP A 102 4.21 1.50 -24.32
CA ASP A 102 4.86 0.19 -24.40
C ASP A 102 4.36 -0.74 -23.27
N VAL A 103 4.19 -0.22 -22.05
CA VAL A 103 3.61 -0.98 -20.93
C VAL A 103 2.15 -1.35 -21.20
N ILE A 104 1.35 -0.42 -21.75
CA ILE A 104 -0.04 -0.70 -22.13
C ILE A 104 -0.08 -1.84 -23.16
N SER A 105 0.73 -1.73 -24.21
CA SER A 105 0.80 -2.72 -25.30
C SER A 105 1.27 -4.09 -24.80
N LEU A 106 2.21 -4.12 -23.86
CA LEU A 106 2.68 -5.34 -23.22
C LEU A 106 1.56 -5.98 -22.38
N SER A 107 0.84 -5.17 -21.60
CA SER A 107 -0.20 -5.67 -20.68
C SER A 107 -1.48 -6.13 -21.41
N SER A 108 -1.87 -5.45 -22.50
CA SER A 108 -3.09 -5.73 -23.27
C SER A 108 -3.09 -7.12 -23.88
N SER A 109 -1.92 -7.63 -24.27
CA SER A 109 -1.74 -8.97 -24.83
C SER A 109 -2.05 -10.13 -23.84
N LYS A 110 -2.19 -9.84 -22.53
CA LYS A 110 -2.38 -10.84 -21.46
C LYS A 110 -3.40 -10.41 -20.39
N LEU A 111 -4.31 -9.47 -20.70
CA LEU A 111 -5.38 -9.11 -19.77
C LEU A 111 -6.32 -10.31 -19.57
N THR A 112 -6.45 -10.75 -18.32
CA THR A 112 -7.48 -11.71 -17.91
C THR A 112 -8.41 -11.05 -16.90
N PRO A 113 -9.71 -11.40 -16.86
CA PRO A 113 -10.61 -10.90 -15.83
C PRO A 113 -10.04 -11.21 -14.44
N SER A 114 -9.96 -10.20 -13.56
CA SER A 114 -9.29 -10.32 -12.27
C SER A 114 -9.86 -11.50 -11.45
N LYS A 115 -9.08 -12.58 -11.27
CA LYS A 115 -9.39 -13.59 -10.26
C LYS A 115 -9.04 -13.01 -8.89
N LEU A 116 -10.06 -12.68 -8.11
CA LEU A 116 -9.89 -12.37 -6.69
C LEU A 116 -9.53 -13.67 -5.95
N THR A 117 -8.26 -13.83 -5.61
CA THR A 117 -7.82 -14.87 -4.68
C THR A 117 -8.39 -14.55 -3.30
N GLY A 118 -9.18 -15.46 -2.72
CA GLY A 118 -9.36 -15.54 -1.26
C GLY A 118 -10.73 -15.26 -0.63
N ALA A 119 -11.85 -15.20 -1.37
CA ALA A 119 -13.18 -15.17 -0.74
C ALA A 119 -14.25 -15.91 -1.57
N PRO A 120 -15.12 -16.74 -0.96
CA PRO A 120 -16.24 -17.36 -1.66
C PRO A 120 -17.27 -16.27 -2.02
N SER A 121 -17.46 -16.08 -3.33
CA SER A 121 -18.40 -15.16 -3.99
C SER A 121 -18.34 -13.69 -3.55
N ALA A 122 -17.47 -12.90 -4.18
CA ALA A 122 -17.56 -11.43 -4.15
C ALA A 122 -17.79 -10.85 -5.55
N LYS A 123 -18.95 -11.16 -6.16
CA LYS A 123 -19.45 -10.39 -7.31
C LYS A 123 -19.58 -8.92 -6.87
N GLY A 124 -18.84 -8.02 -7.51
CA GLY A 124 -19.04 -6.57 -7.39
C GLY A 124 -18.10 -5.79 -6.45
N ILE A 125 -16.90 -6.27 -6.10
CA ILE A 125 -15.89 -5.46 -5.38
C ILE A 125 -14.96 -4.69 -6.34
N ARG A 126 -14.69 -5.27 -7.51
CA ARG A 126 -13.83 -4.73 -8.55
C ARG A 126 -14.29 -5.30 -9.89
N THR A 127 -14.45 -4.46 -10.91
CA THR A 127 -14.86 -4.88 -12.26
C THR A 127 -13.73 -4.84 -13.29
N SER A 128 -12.55 -4.34 -12.91
CA SER A 128 -11.37 -4.25 -13.78
C SER A 128 -10.68 -5.59 -14.05
N SER A 129 -9.86 -5.64 -15.09
CA SER A 129 -8.91 -6.73 -15.36
C SER A 129 -7.55 -6.44 -14.68
N THR A 130 -6.84 -7.48 -14.23
CA THR A 130 -5.53 -7.37 -13.57
C THR A 130 -4.55 -8.32 -14.26
N CYS A 131 -3.32 -7.86 -14.44
CA CYS A 131 -2.22 -8.69 -14.90
C CYS A 131 -0.99 -8.43 -14.02
N GLU A 132 -0.33 -9.46 -13.51
CA GLU A 132 0.98 -9.30 -12.86
C GLU A 132 2.06 -9.20 -13.94
N LEU A 133 2.75 -8.06 -14.04
CA LEU A 133 3.68 -7.79 -15.13
C LEU A 133 5.01 -8.53 -15.00
N ALA A 134 5.37 -9.02 -13.80
CA ALA A 134 6.67 -9.68 -13.58
C ALA A 134 6.84 -11.01 -14.34
N PHE A 135 5.77 -11.64 -14.80
CA PHE A 135 5.88 -12.88 -15.59
C PHE A 135 6.13 -12.61 -17.09
N MET A 136 6.44 -11.37 -17.46
CA MET A 136 6.59 -10.96 -18.86
C MET A 136 8.04 -10.91 -19.35
N ASP A 137 9.03 -11.24 -18.51
CA ASP A 137 10.47 -11.23 -18.83
C ASP A 137 10.88 -10.04 -19.73
N SER A 138 10.50 -8.85 -19.29
CA SER A 138 10.59 -7.62 -20.09
C SER A 138 11.62 -6.67 -19.51
N ALA A 139 12.64 -6.34 -20.31
CA ALA A 139 13.65 -5.35 -19.95
C ALA A 139 13.05 -3.99 -19.58
N LEU A 140 11.92 -3.61 -20.20
CA LEU A 140 11.17 -2.42 -19.86
C LEU A 140 10.63 -2.48 -18.43
N VAL A 141 9.96 -3.59 -18.06
CA VAL A 141 9.39 -3.77 -16.72
C VAL A 141 10.49 -3.78 -15.67
N THR A 142 11.61 -4.46 -15.92
CA THR A 142 12.79 -4.47 -15.02
C THR A 142 13.39 -3.08 -14.84
N SER A 143 13.48 -2.29 -15.92
CA SER A 143 13.97 -0.90 -15.88
C SER A 143 13.04 0.00 -15.05
N ILE A 144 11.71 -0.12 -15.26
CA ILE A 144 10.71 0.63 -14.49
C ILE A 144 10.75 0.23 -13.01
N ASP A 145 10.82 -1.07 -12.70
CA ASP A 145 10.92 -1.56 -11.32
C ASP A 145 12.15 -0.99 -10.61
N SER A 146 13.32 -1.07 -11.27
CA SER A 146 14.58 -0.52 -10.76
C SER A 146 14.49 0.99 -10.55
N ARG A 147 13.82 1.73 -11.44
CA ARG A 147 13.59 3.17 -11.29
C ARG A 147 12.72 3.47 -10.07
N ILE A 148 11.62 2.74 -9.86
CA ILE A 148 10.74 2.91 -8.69
C ILE A 148 11.50 2.59 -7.40
N VAL A 149 12.24 1.47 -7.37
CA VAL A 149 13.05 1.06 -6.21
C VAL A 149 14.10 2.12 -5.88
N SER A 150 14.88 2.56 -6.87
CA SER A 150 15.91 3.58 -6.66
C SER A 150 15.34 4.93 -6.24
N PHE A 151 14.15 5.30 -6.75
CA PHE A 151 13.51 6.58 -6.43
C PHE A 151 13.02 6.63 -4.98
N LEU A 152 12.35 5.57 -4.51
CA LEU A 152 11.94 5.49 -3.10
C LEU A 152 13.13 5.22 -2.17
N GLY A 153 14.08 4.38 -2.61
CA GLY A 153 15.33 4.09 -1.89
C GLY A 153 15.14 3.53 -0.49
N LEU A 154 14.08 2.73 -0.27
CA LEU A 154 13.73 2.20 1.06
C LEU A 154 14.72 1.15 1.57
N GLY A 155 15.41 0.43 0.68
CA GLY A 155 16.35 -0.65 1.02
C GLY A 155 15.68 -1.90 1.60
N ILE A 156 14.35 -1.98 1.56
CA ILE A 156 13.56 -3.11 2.07
C ILE A 156 12.22 -3.23 1.34
N GLY A 157 11.72 -4.45 1.22
CA GLY A 157 10.36 -4.72 0.76
C GLY A 157 10.16 -4.69 -0.74
N GLU A 158 11.24 -4.77 -1.51
CA GLU A 158 11.27 -4.49 -2.95
C GLU A 158 10.76 -5.67 -3.81
N LYS A 159 10.53 -6.84 -3.20
CA LYS A 159 10.22 -8.09 -3.91
C LYS A 159 8.79 -8.19 -4.44
N GLU A 160 7.86 -7.32 -4.04
CA GLU A 160 6.55 -7.32 -4.69
C GLU A 160 6.67 -6.84 -6.12
N VAL A 161 6.07 -7.62 -7.01
CA VAL A 161 6.08 -7.39 -8.45
C VAL A 161 5.13 -6.26 -8.83
N ILE A 162 5.42 -5.58 -9.94
CA ILE A 162 4.52 -4.60 -10.52
C ILE A 162 3.25 -5.31 -11.02
N GLN A 163 2.09 -4.77 -10.65
CA GLN A 163 0.80 -5.19 -11.20
C GLN A 163 0.23 -4.12 -12.12
N ALA A 164 -0.27 -4.52 -13.29
CA ALA A 164 -1.06 -3.67 -14.18
C ALA A 164 -2.54 -3.85 -13.93
N GLN A 165 -3.28 -2.75 -14.00
CA GLN A 165 -4.73 -2.71 -13.89
C GLN A 165 -5.33 -1.92 -15.04
N HIS A 166 -6.37 -2.48 -15.67
CA HIS A 166 -7.10 -1.88 -16.79
C HIS A 166 -8.58 -1.72 -16.43
N TYR A 167 -9.12 -0.52 -16.62
CA TYR A 167 -10.53 -0.18 -16.38
C TYR A 167 -11.16 0.36 -17.67
N GLU A 168 -12.21 -0.32 -18.13
CA GLU A 168 -13.10 0.14 -19.20
C GLU A 168 -14.14 1.13 -18.66
N GLU A 169 -14.92 1.74 -19.55
CA GLU A 169 -16.06 2.58 -19.18
C GLU A 169 -17.02 1.86 -18.21
N GLY A 170 -17.43 2.57 -17.18
CA GLY A 170 -18.25 2.07 -16.07
C GLY A 170 -17.50 1.22 -15.04
N GLN A 171 -16.24 0.82 -15.30
CA GLN A 171 -15.47 0.04 -14.33
C GLN A 171 -14.86 0.91 -13.24
N TYR A 172 -14.73 0.32 -12.05
CA TYR A 172 -14.27 0.99 -10.83
C TYR A 172 -13.59 -0.01 -9.88
N PHE A 173 -13.00 0.51 -8.81
CA PHE A 173 -12.54 -0.28 -7.67
C PHE A 173 -13.07 0.34 -6.38
N LYS A 174 -13.74 -0.45 -5.53
CA LYS A 174 -14.33 0.02 -4.27
C LYS A 174 -13.29 0.57 -3.28
N PRO A 175 -13.72 1.37 -2.29
CA PRO A 175 -12.88 1.80 -1.18
C PRO A 175 -12.14 0.64 -0.51
N HIS A 176 -10.82 0.77 -0.42
CA HIS A 176 -9.93 -0.22 0.16
C HIS A 176 -8.68 0.45 0.75
N PHE A 177 -7.86 -0.39 1.40
CA PHE A 177 -6.50 -0.08 1.83
C PHE A 177 -5.53 -0.98 1.07
N ASP A 178 -4.32 -0.50 0.88
CA ASP A 178 -3.24 -1.35 0.39
C ASP A 178 -2.54 -2.13 1.49
N PHE A 179 -2.59 -1.64 2.74
CA PHE A 179 -2.16 -2.44 3.90
C PHE A 179 -3.20 -3.52 4.23
N PHE A 180 -2.76 -4.55 4.94
CA PHE A 180 -3.61 -5.62 5.46
C PHE A 180 -3.99 -5.33 6.92
N PRO A 181 -5.28 -5.13 7.26
CA PRO A 181 -5.66 -4.76 8.62
C PRO A 181 -5.19 -5.79 9.68
N PRO A 182 -4.52 -5.38 10.77
CA PRO A 182 -4.05 -6.28 11.81
C PRO A 182 -5.16 -7.12 12.44
N GLY A 183 -4.82 -8.34 12.84
CA GLY A 183 -5.73 -9.24 13.54
C GLY A 183 -6.84 -9.83 12.67
N THR A 184 -6.72 -9.72 11.33
CA THR A 184 -7.67 -10.26 10.35
C THR A 184 -7.10 -11.48 9.61
N PRO A 185 -7.96 -12.34 9.03
CA PRO A 185 -7.51 -13.43 8.16
C PRO A 185 -6.65 -12.95 6.98
N GLN A 186 -6.99 -11.80 6.40
CA GLN A 186 -6.26 -11.19 5.28
C GLN A 186 -4.81 -10.87 5.66
N TYR A 187 -4.57 -10.34 6.86
CA TYR A 187 -3.21 -10.13 7.36
C TYR A 187 -2.45 -11.46 7.49
N LEU A 188 -3.09 -12.49 8.05
CA LEU A 188 -2.45 -13.79 8.25
C LEU A 188 -2.07 -14.46 6.92
N GLU A 189 -2.94 -14.34 5.91
CA GLU A 189 -2.73 -14.88 4.58
C GLU A 189 -1.63 -14.13 3.83
N HIS A 190 -1.69 -12.80 3.81
CA HIS A 190 -0.87 -12.01 2.90
C HIS A 190 0.35 -11.37 3.54
N ALA A 191 0.33 -11.05 4.83
CA ALA A 191 1.35 -10.22 5.49
C ALA A 191 2.16 -10.94 6.57
N LYS A 192 1.62 -11.98 7.24
CA LYS A 192 2.32 -12.66 8.35
C LYS A 192 3.75 -13.08 8.00
N LYS A 193 3.96 -13.65 6.81
CA LYS A 193 5.27 -14.09 6.32
C LYS A 193 6.03 -12.98 5.61
N ARG A 194 5.35 -12.25 4.73
CA ARG A 194 5.96 -11.31 3.76
C ARG A 194 6.14 -9.89 4.32
N GLY A 195 5.59 -9.59 5.49
CA GLY A 195 5.54 -8.24 6.03
C GLY A 195 4.29 -7.46 5.60
N GLN A 196 4.06 -6.35 6.28
CA GLN A 196 3.01 -5.38 5.97
C GLN A 196 3.42 -4.50 4.77
N ARG A 197 2.45 -4.04 3.97
CA ARG A 197 2.71 -3.04 2.93
C ARG A 197 2.92 -1.65 3.53
N THR A 198 4.02 -1.00 3.15
CA THR A 198 4.48 0.27 3.68
C THR A 198 4.21 1.38 2.69
N TRP A 199 4.85 1.38 1.52
CA TRP A 199 4.63 2.38 0.48
C TRP A 199 3.92 1.79 -0.74
N THR A 200 3.09 2.61 -1.38
CA THR A 200 2.54 2.33 -2.71
C THR A 200 3.11 3.34 -3.70
N CYS A 201 3.52 2.86 -4.87
CA CYS A 201 3.80 3.68 -6.05
C CYS A 201 2.88 3.22 -7.18
N MET A 202 1.91 4.06 -7.54
CA MET A 202 0.99 3.81 -8.65
C MET A 202 1.26 4.82 -9.77
N ILE A 203 1.41 4.37 -11.00
CA ILE A 203 1.70 5.23 -12.16
C ILE A 203 0.53 5.17 -13.12
N TYR A 204 0.03 6.34 -13.53
CA TYR A 204 -0.97 6.46 -14.58
C TYR A 204 -0.31 6.29 -15.95
N LEU A 205 -0.87 5.44 -16.80
CA LEU A 205 -0.35 5.17 -18.14
C LEU A 205 -1.12 5.92 -19.23
N ASP A 206 -2.32 6.42 -18.91
CA ASP A 206 -3.18 7.20 -19.82
C ASP A 206 -3.72 8.45 -19.13
N ASP A 207 -4.06 9.45 -19.94
CA ASP A 207 -4.71 10.70 -19.55
C ASP A 207 -5.92 11.08 -20.44
N SER A 208 -6.20 10.30 -21.49
CA SER A 208 -7.33 10.51 -22.40
C SER A 208 -8.62 9.84 -21.90
N LEU A 209 -8.99 10.10 -20.65
CA LEU A 209 -10.22 9.57 -20.03
C LEU A 209 -10.94 10.62 -19.19
N GLU A 210 -12.24 10.40 -19.01
CA GLU A 210 -13.08 11.11 -18.06
C GLU A 210 -13.45 10.19 -16.88
N GLY A 211 -13.55 10.77 -15.68
CA GLY A 211 -13.67 10.01 -14.44
C GLY A 211 -12.37 9.25 -14.12
N GLY A 212 -12.48 8.08 -13.49
CA GLY A 212 -11.31 7.25 -13.22
C GLY A 212 -10.31 7.82 -12.21
N HIS A 213 -10.67 8.86 -11.46
CA HIS A 213 -9.77 9.46 -10.47
C HIS A 213 -9.42 8.47 -9.35
N THR A 214 -8.29 8.70 -8.70
CA THR A 214 -7.96 8.00 -7.45
C THR A 214 -8.36 8.90 -6.29
N HIS A 215 -9.37 8.48 -5.54
CA HIS A 215 -10.01 9.30 -4.52
C HIS A 215 -9.72 8.77 -3.12
N PHE A 216 -9.08 9.57 -2.28
CA PHE A 216 -8.79 9.30 -0.87
C PHE A 216 -9.92 9.83 0.03
N THR A 217 -10.84 8.93 0.37
CA THR A 217 -12.13 9.23 0.99
C THR A 217 -12.05 9.97 2.33
N LYS A 218 -11.00 9.71 3.12
CA LYS A 218 -10.87 10.27 4.48
C LYS A 218 -10.26 11.67 4.50
N ILE A 219 -9.53 12.03 3.46
CA ILE A 219 -8.82 13.32 3.35
C ILE A 219 -9.39 14.22 2.25
N GLY A 220 -10.38 13.74 1.49
CA GLY A 220 -11.08 14.51 0.46
C GLY A 220 -10.23 14.84 -0.78
N VAL A 221 -9.09 14.16 -0.96
CA VAL A 221 -8.20 14.35 -2.11
C VAL A 221 -8.62 13.43 -3.25
N SER A 222 -8.90 13.99 -4.43
CA SER A 222 -9.11 13.22 -5.66
C SER A 222 -8.06 13.59 -6.70
N VAL A 223 -7.35 12.59 -7.23
CA VAL A 223 -6.25 12.76 -8.17
C VAL A 223 -6.68 12.30 -9.56
N LYS A 224 -6.74 13.24 -10.50
CA LYS A 224 -7.00 12.95 -11.92
C LYS A 224 -5.85 12.15 -12.54
N PRO A 225 -6.13 11.13 -13.36
CA PRO A 225 -5.10 10.45 -14.15
C PRO A 225 -4.31 11.43 -15.01
N CYS A 226 -2.99 11.30 -14.98
CA CYS A 226 -2.08 12.08 -15.81
C CYS A 226 -0.96 11.16 -16.27
N ARG A 227 -0.86 10.93 -17.57
CA ARG A 227 0.05 9.94 -18.15
C ARG A 227 1.47 10.19 -17.71
N GLY A 228 2.13 9.12 -17.27
CA GLY A 228 3.50 9.14 -16.78
C GLY A 228 3.65 9.69 -15.36
N ALA A 229 2.61 10.23 -14.73
CA ALA A 229 2.69 10.69 -13.36
C ALA A 229 2.58 9.52 -12.37
N ALA A 230 3.49 9.48 -11.40
CA ALA A 230 3.43 8.57 -10.26
C ALA A 230 2.68 9.22 -9.10
N LEU A 231 1.78 8.48 -8.48
CA LEU A 231 1.12 8.79 -7.22
C LEU A 231 1.69 7.86 -6.16
N ILE A 232 2.31 8.44 -5.13
CA ILE A 232 3.11 7.72 -4.14
C ILE A 232 2.58 8.05 -2.75
N TRP A 233 2.31 7.04 -1.93
CA TRP A 233 1.86 7.26 -0.55
C TRP A 233 2.34 6.20 0.43
N ASN A 234 2.43 6.60 1.70
CA ASN A 234 2.72 5.72 2.83
C ASN A 234 1.41 5.17 3.41
N ASN A 235 1.23 3.85 3.34
CA ASN A 235 0.11 3.10 3.90
C ASN A 235 0.13 3.05 5.44
N LEU A 236 1.26 3.40 6.05
CA LEU A 236 1.44 3.45 7.50
C LEU A 236 1.63 4.91 7.96
N THR A 237 1.47 5.13 9.26
CA THR A 237 1.95 6.33 9.92
C THR A 237 3.47 6.29 9.99
N GLN A 238 4.09 7.42 10.33
CA GLN A 238 5.54 7.49 10.57
C GLN A 238 5.99 6.60 11.74
N THR A 239 5.07 6.10 12.56
CA THR A 239 5.34 5.18 13.68
C THR A 239 5.07 3.72 13.34
N GLY A 240 4.57 3.41 12.13
CA GLY A 240 4.32 2.06 11.65
C GLY A 240 2.90 1.54 11.85
N THR A 241 2.01 2.32 12.47
CA THR A 241 0.60 1.97 12.59
C THR A 241 -0.07 2.07 11.22
N PRO A 242 -0.97 1.16 10.82
CA PRO A 242 -1.75 1.31 9.61
C PRO A 242 -2.50 2.66 9.54
N ASN A 243 -2.30 3.40 8.45
CA ASN A 243 -2.87 4.73 8.30
C ASN A 243 -4.23 4.67 7.60
N PHE A 244 -5.30 4.68 8.39
CA PHE A 244 -6.68 4.59 7.89
C PHE A 244 -7.12 5.80 7.05
N ASN A 245 -6.35 6.88 7.04
CA ASN A 245 -6.60 8.02 6.16
C ASN A 245 -6.25 7.74 4.69
N THR A 246 -5.54 6.64 4.41
CA THR A 246 -5.17 6.21 3.05
C THR A 246 -6.28 5.41 2.35
N MET A 247 -7.48 5.32 2.94
CA MET A 247 -8.61 4.65 2.31
C MET A 247 -8.93 5.32 0.97
N HIS A 248 -8.75 4.57 -0.11
CA HIS A 248 -8.90 5.11 -1.45
C HIS A 248 -9.68 4.17 -2.36
N TYR A 249 -10.17 4.71 -3.46
CA TYR A 249 -10.91 3.97 -4.46
C TYR A 249 -10.63 4.55 -5.86
N ALA A 250 -10.86 3.73 -6.89
CA ALA A 250 -10.86 4.23 -8.26
C ALA A 250 -12.29 4.62 -8.61
N GLU A 251 -12.52 5.91 -8.87
CA GLU A 251 -13.79 6.41 -9.37
C GLU A 251 -14.15 5.71 -10.69
N PRO A 252 -15.45 5.54 -11.03
CA PRO A 252 -15.84 4.98 -12.31
C PRO A 252 -15.23 5.76 -13.48
N VAL A 253 -14.74 5.04 -14.49
CA VAL A 253 -14.39 5.65 -15.78
C VAL A 253 -15.69 6.01 -16.50
N THR A 254 -15.87 7.26 -16.89
CA THR A 254 -17.10 7.71 -17.57
C THR A 254 -16.94 7.83 -19.09
N ALA A 255 -15.70 7.95 -19.57
CA ALA A 255 -15.36 7.86 -20.99
C ALA A 255 -13.89 7.43 -21.16
N GLY A 256 -13.60 6.61 -22.17
CA GLY A 256 -12.24 6.13 -22.45
C GLY A 256 -11.81 4.95 -21.58
N ASN A 257 -10.50 4.78 -21.39
CA ASN A 257 -9.92 3.67 -20.64
C ASN A 257 -8.86 4.16 -19.65
N LYS A 258 -8.80 3.55 -18.47
CA LYS A 258 -7.75 3.80 -17.48
C LYS A 258 -6.79 2.62 -17.44
N ASN A 259 -5.51 2.87 -17.71
CA ASN A 259 -4.43 1.93 -17.37
C ASN A 259 -3.54 2.51 -16.27
N VAL A 260 -3.23 1.68 -15.29
CA VAL A 260 -2.26 2.00 -14.23
C VAL A 260 -1.35 0.80 -13.98
N ILE A 261 -0.15 1.07 -13.47
CA ILE A 261 0.68 0.06 -12.84
C ILE A 261 0.92 0.43 -11.38
N THR A 262 1.01 -0.59 -10.52
CA THR A 262 1.21 -0.40 -9.08
C THR A 262 2.33 -1.29 -8.58
N LYS A 263 3.28 -0.72 -7.84
CA LYS A 263 4.26 -1.43 -7.03
C LYS A 263 4.02 -1.13 -5.57
N TRP A 264 3.99 -2.18 -4.75
CA TRP A 264 3.95 -2.06 -3.30
C TRP A 264 5.30 -2.40 -2.69
N PHE A 265 5.60 -1.79 -1.55
CA PHE A 265 6.77 -2.08 -0.74
C PHE A 265 6.32 -2.68 0.58
N ARG A 266 7.15 -3.53 1.17
CA ARG A 266 6.89 -4.16 2.47
C ARG A 266 7.88 -3.77 3.54
N ASP A 267 7.50 -3.99 4.80
CA ASP A 267 8.40 -3.87 5.95
C ASP A 267 9.31 -5.10 6.12
N ARG A 268 9.29 -6.09 5.21
CA ARG A 268 10.15 -7.28 5.20
C ARG A 268 10.54 -7.67 3.78
N ASN A 269 11.68 -8.36 3.65
CA ASN A 269 12.15 -8.96 2.41
C ASN A 269 11.67 -10.41 2.25
#